data_AF-A0A832K592-F1
#
_entry.id   AF-A0A832K592-F1
#
_cell.length_a   1.000
_cell.length_b   1.000
_cell.length_c   1.000
_cell.angle_alpha   90.00
_cell.angle_beta   90.00
_cell.angle_gamma   90.00
#
_symmetry.space_group_name_H-M   'P 1'
#
loop_
_entity.id
_entity.type
_entity.pdbx_description
1 polymer ?
#
loop_
_entity_poly.entity_id
_entity_poly.type
_entity_poly.pdbx_seq_one_letter_code
_entity_poly.pdbx_strand_id
1 'polypeptide(L)' 'MKKTVFTERAPRPVGPYSQAVCVNGWLYVSGQIPLDPVTGDIV' A
#
# COMPACT_ATOMS: atom_id res chain seq x y z
N MET A 1 -11.39 1.56 -15.54
CA MET A 1 -11.90 1.10 -14.22
C MET A 1 -10.78 1.26 -13.19
N LYS A 2 -11.09 1.78 -11.99
CA LYS A 2 -10.13 1.89 -10.88
C LYS A 2 -9.99 0.51 -10.20
N LYS A 3 -8.77 0.05 -9.98
CA LYS A 3 -8.47 -1.18 -9.23
C LYS A 3 -7.62 -0.86 -7.99
N THR A 4 -8.10 -1.25 -6.83
CA THR A 4 -7.31 -1.21 -5.58
C THR A 4 -6.28 -2.34 -5.58
N VAL A 5 -5.06 -2.04 -5.15
CA VAL A 5 -3.98 -3.02 -4.98
C VAL A 5 -3.75 -3.26 -3.50
N PHE A 6 -3.67 -4.54 -3.12
CA PHE A 6 -3.36 -4.98 -1.76
C PHE A 6 -2.41 -6.17 -1.80
N THR A 7 -1.46 -6.21 -0.87
CA THR A 7 -0.55 -7.33 -0.61
C THR A 7 -0.21 -7.37 0.88
N GLU A 8 0.02 -8.57 1.39
CA GLU A 8 0.52 -8.79 2.76
C GLU A 8 2.02 -8.49 2.90
N ARG A 9 2.71 -8.23 1.78
CA ARG A 9 4.15 -7.93 1.74
C ARG A 9 4.48 -6.43 1.91
N ALA A 10 3.48 -5.62 2.21
CA ALA A 10 3.64 -4.18 2.44
C ALA A 10 2.83 -3.77 3.68
N PRO A 11 3.22 -2.68 4.37
CA PRO A 11 2.48 -2.15 5.49
C PRO A 11 0.97 -2.08 5.22
N ARG A 12 0.18 -2.58 6.17
CA ARG A 12 -1.27 -2.48 6.10
C ARG A 12 -1.68 -1.00 6.26
N PRO A 13 -2.62 -0.49 5.44
CA PRO A 13 -3.16 0.84 5.63
C PRO A 13 -3.79 1.02 7.01
N VAL A 14 -3.39 2.05 7.76
CA VAL A 14 -3.96 2.36 9.08
C VAL A 14 -5.28 3.15 8.95
N GLY A 15 -5.44 3.87 7.85
CA GLY A 15 -6.61 4.72 7.57
C GLY A 15 -7.32 4.35 6.26
N PRO A 16 -8.30 5.15 5.82
CA PRO A 16 -9.11 4.87 4.64
C PRO A 16 -8.36 5.17 3.32
N TYR A 17 -7.26 4.46 3.08
CA TYR A 17 -6.46 4.53 1.87
C TYR A 17 -6.04 3.13 1.39
N SER A 18 -5.53 3.06 0.16
CA SER A 18 -5.03 1.83 -0.46
C SER A 18 -3.51 1.86 -0.56
N GLN A 19 -2.85 0.69 -0.51
CA GLN A 19 -1.40 0.62 -0.73
C GLN A 19 -1.01 1.16 -2.11
N ALA A 20 -1.80 0.83 -3.14
CA ALA A 20 -1.74 1.49 -4.43
C ALA A 20 -3.11 1.44 -5.14
N VAL A 21 -3.24 2.25 -6.18
CA VAL A 21 -4.39 2.25 -7.09
C VAL A 21 -3.88 2.16 -8.52
N CYS A 22 -4.44 1.23 -9.30
CA CYS A 22 -4.22 1.12 -10.73
C CYS A 22 -5.41 1.70 -11.49
N VAL A 23 -5.16 2.65 -12.39
CA VAL A 23 -6.19 3.25 -13.25
C VAL A 23 -5.55 3.77 -14.55
N ASN A 24 -6.21 3.55 -15.68
CA ASN A 24 -5.79 4.03 -17.00
C ASN A 24 -4.35 3.67 -17.39
N GLY A 25 -3.88 2.48 -17.01
CA GLY A 25 -2.52 2.01 -17.29
C GLY A 25 -1.45 2.53 -16.33
N TRP A 26 -1.81 3.38 -15.37
CA TRP A 26 -0.91 3.93 -14.36
C TRP A 26 -1.10 3.26 -13.01
N LEU A 27 0.01 3.15 -12.27
CA LEU A 27 0.02 2.70 -10.87
C LEU A 27 0.43 3.87 -9.98
N TYR A 28 -0.47 4.27 -9.10
CA TYR A 28 -0.24 5.30 -8.09
C TYR A 28 -0.01 4.61 -6.75
N VAL A 29 1.21 4.75 -6.20
CA VAL A 29 1.61 4.09 -4.95
C VAL A 29 1.51 5.10 -3.81
N SER A 30 0.94 4.68 -2.67
CA SER A 30 0.93 5.51 -1.46
C SER A 30 2.34 5.62 -0.87
N GLY A 31 2.64 6.73 -0.19
CA GLY A 31 3.89 6.88 0.54
C GLY A 31 4.12 5.70 1.49
N GLN A 32 5.31 5.11 1.43
CA GLN A 32 5.71 4.02 2.33
C GLN A 32 6.59 4.60 3.44
N ILE A 33 6.25 4.24 4.67
CA ILE A 33 7.12 4.40 5.84
C ILE A 33 7.94 3.12 6.01
N PRO A 34 9.10 3.17 6.69
CA PRO A 34 9.95 2.00 6.82
C PRO A 34 9.43 1.09 7.95
N LEU A 35 8.31 0.43 7.69
CA LEU A 35 7.63 -0.44 8.63
C LEU A 35 7.70 -1.87 8.10
N ASP A 36 8.16 -2.80 8.93
CA ASP A 36 8.19 -4.23 8.59
C ASP A 36 6.74 -4.74 8.47
N PRO A 37 6.33 -5.30 7.31
CA PRO A 37 4.95 -5.74 7.10
C PRO A 37 4.56 -6.97 7.95
N VAL A 38 5.53 -7.70 8.49
CA VAL A 38 5.34 -8.88 9.34
C VAL A 38 5.22 -8.47 10.81
N THR A 39 6.16 -7.66 11.32
CA THR A 39 6.18 -7.31 12.75
C THR A 39 5.40 -6.04 13.07
N GLY A 40 5.33 -5.10 12.13
CA GLY A 40 4.77 -3.78 12.35
C GLY A 40 5.75 -2.77 12.96
N ASP A 41 7.02 -3.14 13.12
CA ASP A 41 8.05 -2.27 13.70
C ASP A 41 8.74 -1.38 12.66
N ILE A 42 9.37 -0.30 13.13
CA ILE A 42 10.17 0.59 12.29
C ILE A 42 11.57 0.00 12.07
N VAL A 43 12.05 0.05 10.83
CA VAL A 43 13.38 -0.44 10.40
C VAL A 43 14.19 0.58 9.61
#